data_AF-A0A2W4QHQ9-F1
#
_entry.id   AF-A0A2W4QHQ9-F1
#
_cell.length_a   1.000
_cell.length_b   1.000
_cell.length_c   1.000
_cell.angle_alpha   90.00
_cell.angle_beta   90.00
_cell.angle_gamma   90.00
#
_symmetry.space_group_name_H-M   'P 1'
#
loop_
_entity.id
_entity.type
_entity.pdbx_description
1 polymer ?
#
loop_
_entity_poly.entity_id
_entity_poly.type
_entity_poly.pdbx_seq_one_letter_code
_entity_poly.pdbx_strand_id
1 'polypeptide(L)'
;MTMKILFEQSLVDELRKLSNSSIKRIWIASPYIGSLKSVQRIIGNKWLNNPDLSVHLLTDIEELYRLSYDTLEAFYKAGSIKSLRGLHAKIYIIDDHVIITSANLTKTAFSKRYEIGIIIEGIEAKDAISQYEQWWKNKAETVTLEQLQNISASCSISEIDDKNELPNLWNLPTASSQQSNSSGTGKLKDYEYFISCYKDLANIYASNQIITPDIPLYFEVDGLLDYLFHHEEMPSNAYRRDKNLNLKKPRNLTTLNRKREIKKYAIKYKQWVENGNDIHWRLTRTELLQELLAPHEIRNLSWDQIREVIDCLNCMNSFPINKTKFLNNNDLNIILESWSNLIYGSDDLKIRMVDCKKALIYFGDSSIQELIAFYNPETYPIRNSNSNAGLRFFGYDVSI
;
A
#
# COMPACT_ATOMS: atom_id res chain seq x y z
N MET A 1 10.99 29.24 -31.10
CA MET A 1 9.70 28.74 -30.62
C MET A 1 9.46 27.40 -31.25
N THR A 2 9.37 26.35 -30.44
CA THR A 2 9.02 25.00 -30.91
C THR A 2 7.62 24.72 -30.40
N MET A 3 6.62 24.92 -31.26
CA MET A 3 5.27 24.42 -31.02
C MET A 3 5.14 23.11 -31.78
N LYS A 4 4.73 22.05 -31.09
CA LYS A 4 4.53 20.73 -31.70
C LYS A 4 3.12 20.26 -31.35
N ILE A 5 2.35 19.92 -32.38
CA ILE A 5 1.06 19.27 -32.20
C ILE A 5 1.34 17.82 -31.80
N LEU A 6 0.69 17.39 -30.72
CA LEU A 6 0.74 16.04 -30.20
C LEU A 6 -0.64 15.42 -30.36
N PHE A 7 -0.68 14.16 -30.76
CA PHE A 7 -1.92 13.41 -30.88
C PHE A 7 -1.65 11.95 -30.57
N GLU A 8 -2.69 11.25 -30.12
CA GLU A 8 -2.65 9.79 -30.02
C GLU A 8 -1.47 9.29 -29.14
N GLN A 9 -0.69 8.32 -29.62
CA GLN A 9 0.46 7.77 -28.92
C GLN A 9 1.52 8.83 -28.58
N SER A 10 1.76 9.81 -29.48
CA SER A 10 2.80 10.83 -29.25
C SER A 10 2.48 11.74 -28.08
N LEU A 11 1.20 11.93 -27.76
CA LEU A 11 0.76 12.76 -26.63
C LEU A 11 1.15 12.12 -25.29
N VAL A 12 0.85 10.83 -25.11
CA VAL A 12 1.20 10.13 -23.86
C VAL A 12 2.71 9.95 -23.73
N ASP A 13 3.40 9.66 -24.84
CA ASP A 13 4.85 9.43 -24.82
C ASP A 13 5.64 10.70 -24.47
N GLU A 14 5.27 11.85 -25.03
CA GLU A 14 5.93 13.12 -24.71
C GLU A 14 5.62 13.57 -23.28
N LEU A 15 4.36 13.49 -22.83
CA LEU A 15 3.98 13.81 -21.46
C LEU A 15 4.74 12.93 -20.45
N ARG A 16 4.83 11.63 -20.73
CA ARG A 16 5.59 10.66 -19.95
C ARG A 16 7.07 11.04 -19.88
N LYS A 17 7.68 11.29 -21.03
CA LYS A 17 9.10 11.64 -21.15
C LYS A 17 9.42 12.88 -20.32
N LEU A 18 8.64 13.96 -20.48
CA LEU A 18 8.82 15.20 -19.72
C LEU A 18 8.71 14.96 -18.21
N SER A 19 7.70 14.19 -17.79
CA SER A 19 7.44 13.92 -16.37
C SER A 19 8.55 13.08 -15.73
N ASN A 20 9.13 12.13 -16.47
CA ASN A 20 10.29 11.37 -15.99
C ASN A 20 11.56 12.23 -15.88
N SER A 21 11.75 13.21 -16.77
CA SER A 21 12.90 14.12 -16.74
C SER A 21 12.74 15.32 -15.79
N SER A 22 11.55 15.56 -15.23
CA SER A 22 11.24 16.80 -14.51
C SER A 22 12.11 17.01 -13.26
N ILE A 23 12.50 18.25 -12.98
CA ILE A 23 13.35 18.57 -11.82
C ILE A 23 12.81 19.68 -10.93
N LYS A 24 11.88 20.50 -11.43
CA LYS A 24 11.30 21.64 -10.69
C LYS A 24 9.85 21.41 -10.32
N ARG A 25 9.00 21.04 -11.29
CA ARG A 25 7.54 20.98 -11.07
C ARG A 25 6.81 20.03 -11.98
N ILE A 26 5.75 19.44 -11.42
CA ILE A 26 4.66 18.79 -12.14
C ILE A 26 3.36 19.39 -11.63
N TRP A 27 2.75 20.29 -12.41
CA TRP A 27 1.46 20.89 -12.08
C TRP A 27 0.42 20.48 -13.13
N ILE A 28 -0.74 20.06 -12.66
CA ILE A 28 -1.78 19.48 -13.52
C ILE A 28 -3.10 20.19 -13.24
N ALA A 29 -3.75 20.68 -14.29
CA ALA A 29 -5.18 20.99 -14.27
C ALA A 29 -5.91 19.90 -15.06
N SER A 30 -6.81 19.16 -14.42
CA SER A 30 -7.67 18.19 -15.11
C SER A 30 -8.93 17.96 -14.26
N PRO A 31 -10.14 18.08 -14.83
CA PRO A 31 -11.36 17.86 -14.05
C PRO A 31 -11.58 16.40 -13.68
N TYR A 32 -11.12 15.46 -14.51
CA TYR A 32 -11.30 14.03 -14.27
C TYR A 32 -9.95 13.37 -14.08
N ILE A 33 -9.90 12.51 -13.06
CA ILE A 33 -8.67 11.87 -12.58
C ILE A 33 -8.93 10.38 -12.48
N GLY A 34 -8.22 9.60 -13.29
CA GLY A 34 -8.32 8.14 -13.36
C GLY A 34 -7.63 7.46 -12.17
N SER A 35 -7.56 6.13 -12.20
CA SER A 35 -6.94 5.36 -11.11
C SER A 35 -5.44 5.63 -10.97
N LEU A 36 -4.90 5.38 -9.77
CA LEU A 36 -3.49 5.65 -9.47
C LEU A 36 -2.56 4.90 -10.43
N LYS A 37 -2.90 3.63 -10.71
CA LYS A 37 -2.17 2.80 -11.69
C LYS A 37 -2.15 3.45 -13.07
N SER A 38 -3.26 4.00 -13.53
CA SER A 38 -3.35 4.66 -14.83
C SER A 38 -2.57 5.97 -14.86
N VAL A 39 -2.67 6.78 -13.80
CA VAL A 39 -1.90 8.03 -13.66
C VAL A 39 -0.40 7.75 -13.65
N GLN A 40 0.05 6.76 -12.87
CA GLN A 40 1.45 6.30 -12.86
C GLN A 40 1.90 5.78 -14.23
N ARG A 41 0.98 5.26 -15.05
CA ARG A 41 1.26 4.87 -16.45
C ARG A 41 1.28 6.06 -17.43
N ILE A 42 0.67 7.19 -17.10
CA ILE A 42 0.67 8.39 -17.94
C ILE A 42 1.87 9.28 -17.59
N ILE A 43 1.99 9.74 -16.35
CA ILE A 43 3.01 10.73 -15.91
C ILE A 43 4.17 10.12 -15.12
N GLY A 44 4.10 8.84 -14.76
CA GLY A 44 5.16 8.17 -13.98
C GLY A 44 5.09 8.37 -12.50
N ASN A 45 6.21 8.07 -11.84
CA ASN A 45 6.30 7.98 -10.38
C ASN A 45 7.17 9.09 -9.78
N LYS A 46 7.79 9.95 -10.60
CA LYS A 46 8.71 10.97 -10.10
C LYS A 46 8.03 11.95 -9.14
N TRP A 47 6.76 12.30 -9.42
CA TRP A 47 5.94 13.12 -8.54
C TRP A 47 5.61 12.46 -7.19
N LEU A 48 5.69 11.13 -7.08
CA LEU A 48 5.49 10.42 -5.79
C LEU A 48 6.78 10.32 -4.98
N ASN A 49 7.91 10.18 -5.68
CA ASN A 49 9.16 9.72 -5.07
C ASN A 49 10.19 10.84 -4.91
N ASN A 50 9.92 12.05 -5.42
CA ASN A 50 10.85 13.17 -5.35
C ASN A 50 10.26 14.30 -4.46
N PRO A 51 10.71 14.43 -3.20
CA PRO A 51 10.22 15.45 -2.29
C PRO A 51 10.61 16.89 -2.71
N ASP A 52 11.64 17.04 -3.56
CA ASP A 52 12.08 18.35 -4.04
C ASP A 52 11.23 18.88 -5.21
N LEU A 53 10.35 18.03 -5.77
CA LEU A 53 9.50 18.40 -6.89
C LEU A 53 8.25 19.13 -6.39
N SER A 54 7.96 20.31 -6.96
CA SER A 54 6.70 20.98 -6.70
C SER A 54 5.55 20.27 -7.42
N VAL A 55 4.67 19.63 -6.67
CA VAL A 55 3.52 18.88 -7.20
C VAL A 55 2.22 19.59 -6.87
N HIS A 56 1.45 19.95 -7.91
CA HIS A 56 0.14 20.58 -7.78
C HIS A 56 -0.91 19.84 -8.60
N LEU A 57 -2.06 19.59 -8.01
CA LEU A 57 -3.25 19.12 -8.71
C LEU A 57 -4.39 20.12 -8.55
N LEU A 58 -4.81 20.71 -9.66
CA LEU A 58 -6.01 21.53 -9.79
C LEU A 58 -7.11 20.69 -10.45
N THR A 59 -8.18 20.42 -9.71
CA THR A 59 -9.33 19.62 -10.17
C THR A 59 -10.65 20.29 -9.78
N ASP A 60 -11.79 19.71 -10.14
CA ASP A 60 -13.10 20.08 -9.57
C ASP A 60 -13.58 18.94 -8.66
N ILE A 61 -13.54 19.14 -7.35
CA ILE A 61 -13.97 18.10 -6.40
C ILE A 61 -15.50 18.00 -6.30
N GLU A 62 -16.29 18.90 -6.88
CA GLU A 62 -17.75 18.74 -6.91
C GLU A 62 -18.19 17.65 -7.90
N GLU A 63 -17.33 17.28 -8.86
CA GLU A 63 -17.52 16.19 -9.83
C GLU A 63 -17.04 14.82 -9.28
N LEU A 64 -17.39 14.53 -8.02
CA LEU A 64 -16.87 13.41 -7.21
C LEU A 64 -16.87 12.03 -7.91
N TYR A 65 -17.90 11.72 -8.70
CA TYR A 65 -18.06 10.43 -9.38
C TYR A 65 -17.01 10.17 -10.50
N ARG A 66 -16.16 11.16 -10.79
CA ARG A 66 -15.13 11.11 -11.85
C ARG A 66 -13.70 11.20 -11.31
N LEU A 67 -13.53 11.08 -9.99
CA LEU A 67 -12.25 11.16 -9.31
C LEU A 67 -11.89 9.85 -8.59
N SER A 68 -10.65 9.40 -8.75
CA SER A 68 -10.10 8.28 -7.98
C SER A 68 -9.57 8.76 -6.63
N TYR A 69 -10.19 8.30 -5.52
CA TYR A 69 -9.72 8.61 -4.17
C TYR A 69 -8.23 8.27 -3.96
N ASP A 70 -7.79 7.05 -4.30
CA ASP A 70 -6.39 6.63 -4.14
C ASP A 70 -5.41 7.58 -4.84
N THR A 71 -5.82 8.11 -6.00
CA THR A 71 -5.01 9.06 -6.77
C THR A 71 -4.98 10.42 -6.11
N LEU A 72 -6.13 10.92 -5.64
CA LEU A 72 -6.20 12.17 -4.88
C LEU A 72 -5.40 12.08 -3.58
N GLU A 73 -5.51 10.98 -2.85
CA GLU A 73 -4.71 10.77 -1.63
C GLU A 73 -3.20 10.79 -1.94
N ALA A 74 -2.79 10.16 -3.05
CA ALA A 74 -1.41 10.18 -3.48
C ALA A 74 -0.92 11.59 -3.84
N PHE A 75 -1.72 12.40 -4.55
CA PHE A 75 -1.40 13.82 -4.82
C PHE A 75 -1.34 14.67 -3.55
N TYR A 76 -2.20 14.39 -2.58
CA TYR A 76 -2.21 15.09 -1.30
C TYR A 76 -0.96 14.80 -0.48
N LYS A 77 -0.45 13.56 -0.54
CA LYS A 77 0.81 13.18 0.12
C LYS A 77 2.04 13.74 -0.59
N ALA A 78 2.01 13.76 -1.92
CA ALA A 78 3.13 14.24 -2.75
C ALA A 78 3.23 15.76 -2.84
N GLY A 79 2.13 16.48 -2.65
CA GLY A 79 2.09 17.92 -2.86
C GLY A 79 0.78 18.55 -2.41
N SER A 80 0.23 19.45 -3.22
CA SER A 80 -1.00 20.18 -2.89
C SER A 80 -2.11 19.93 -3.90
N ILE A 81 -3.34 19.93 -3.39
CA ILE A 81 -4.56 19.83 -4.21
C ILE A 81 -5.42 21.06 -3.96
N LYS A 82 -5.93 21.62 -5.05
CA LYS A 82 -6.96 22.66 -5.00
C LYS A 82 -8.14 22.29 -5.89
N SER A 83 -9.34 22.70 -5.44
CA SER A 83 -10.57 22.60 -6.19
C SER A 83 -10.88 23.92 -6.90
N LEU A 84 -11.27 23.86 -8.16
CA LEU A 84 -11.84 24.99 -8.90
C LEU A 84 -13.13 24.53 -9.57
N ARG A 85 -14.25 25.01 -9.05
CA ARG A 85 -15.57 24.70 -9.59
C ARG A 85 -15.68 25.12 -11.05
N GLY A 86 -16.19 24.23 -11.90
CA GLY A 86 -16.33 24.46 -13.34
C GLY A 86 -15.02 24.35 -14.12
N LEU A 87 -13.95 23.80 -13.51
CA LEU A 87 -12.72 23.52 -14.24
C LEU A 87 -13.03 22.56 -15.40
N HIS A 88 -12.66 22.95 -16.61
CA HIS A 88 -12.72 22.07 -17.78
C HIS A 88 -11.41 22.05 -18.59
N ALA A 89 -10.40 22.81 -18.14
CA ALA A 89 -9.09 22.81 -18.76
C ALA A 89 -8.36 21.49 -18.52
N LYS A 90 -7.57 21.04 -19.49
CA LYS A 90 -6.59 19.96 -19.32
C LYS A 90 -5.22 20.49 -19.69
N ILE A 91 -4.44 20.79 -18.66
CA ILE A 91 -3.13 21.42 -18.77
C ILE A 91 -2.13 20.62 -17.95
N TYR A 92 -1.01 20.26 -18.55
CA TYR A 92 0.10 19.59 -17.90
C TYR A 92 1.34 20.49 -17.99
N ILE A 93 1.77 21.03 -16.86
CA ILE A 93 2.94 21.90 -16.74
C ILE A 93 4.07 21.08 -16.14
N ILE A 94 5.11 20.83 -16.94
CA ILE A 94 6.27 20.03 -16.54
C ILE A 94 7.52 20.88 -16.72
N ASP A 95 8.08 21.31 -15.59
CA ASP A 95 9.11 22.35 -15.54
C ASP A 95 8.70 23.60 -16.33
N ASP A 96 9.35 23.87 -17.46
CA ASP A 96 9.10 25.03 -18.30
C ASP A 96 8.36 24.67 -19.62
N HIS A 97 7.87 23.43 -19.72
CA HIS A 97 7.05 22.93 -20.83
C HIS A 97 5.59 22.88 -20.40
N VAL A 98 4.68 23.25 -21.31
CA VAL A 98 3.23 23.14 -21.07
C VAL A 98 2.59 22.33 -22.18
N ILE A 99 1.76 21.37 -21.82
CA ILE A 99 0.88 20.65 -22.75
C ILE A 99 -0.55 21.09 -22.48
N ILE A 100 -1.19 21.68 -23.48
CA ILE A 100 -2.62 21.97 -23.48
C ILE A 100 -3.29 20.95 -24.39
N THR A 101 -4.29 20.23 -23.90
CA THR A 101 -4.89 19.09 -24.62
C THR A 101 -6.37 18.92 -24.30
N SER A 102 -7.05 18.09 -25.10
CA SER A 102 -8.38 17.56 -24.79
C SER A 102 -8.34 16.42 -23.75
N ALA A 103 -7.19 15.79 -23.52
CA ALA A 103 -7.05 14.59 -22.69
C ALA A 103 -7.11 14.88 -21.18
N ASN A 104 -8.13 14.34 -20.50
CA ASN A 104 -8.12 14.26 -19.04
C ASN A 104 -7.07 13.25 -18.54
N LEU A 105 -6.62 13.39 -17.29
CA LEU A 105 -5.66 12.47 -16.67
C LEU A 105 -6.32 11.12 -16.32
N THR A 106 -6.68 10.32 -17.33
CA THR A 106 -7.43 9.06 -17.21
C THR A 106 -6.92 8.02 -18.19
N LYS A 107 -7.12 6.73 -17.88
CA LYS A 107 -6.77 5.64 -18.83
C LYS A 107 -7.52 5.83 -20.15
N THR A 108 -8.81 6.09 -20.07
CA THR A 108 -9.70 6.17 -21.24
C THR A 108 -9.27 7.27 -22.20
N ALA A 109 -8.88 8.45 -21.71
CA ALA A 109 -8.38 9.52 -22.57
C ALA A 109 -7.11 9.08 -23.32
N PHE A 110 -6.09 8.62 -22.58
CA PHE A 110 -4.78 8.33 -23.17
C PHE A 110 -4.64 6.96 -23.86
N SER A 111 -5.67 6.10 -23.83
CA SER A 111 -5.61 4.77 -24.49
C SER A 111 -6.81 4.41 -25.37
N LYS A 112 -7.95 5.11 -25.25
CA LYS A 112 -9.21 4.72 -25.95
C LYS A 112 -9.91 5.85 -26.72
N ARG A 113 -9.55 7.14 -26.54
CA ARG A 113 -10.18 8.32 -27.19
C ARG A 113 -9.24 9.14 -28.05
N TYR A 114 -9.67 9.56 -29.24
CA TYR A 114 -8.83 10.37 -30.12
C TYR A 114 -8.58 11.75 -29.49
N GLU A 115 -7.43 11.89 -28.84
CA GLU A 115 -7.01 13.12 -28.15
C GLU A 115 -5.98 13.89 -28.98
N ILE A 116 -6.04 15.21 -28.90
CA ILE A 116 -5.08 16.12 -29.50
C ILE A 116 -4.61 17.14 -28.47
N GLY A 117 -3.39 17.62 -28.62
CA GLY A 117 -2.82 18.65 -27.79
C GLY A 117 -1.70 19.37 -28.49
N ILE A 118 -1.18 20.38 -27.82
CA ILE A 118 -0.03 21.15 -28.26
C ILE A 118 0.93 21.25 -27.09
N ILE A 119 2.20 20.96 -27.36
CA ILE A 119 3.29 21.33 -26.46
C ILE A 119 3.77 22.74 -26.84
N ILE A 120 3.87 23.59 -25.82
CA ILE A 120 4.34 24.96 -25.92
C ILE A 120 5.52 25.17 -24.96
N GLU A 121 6.43 26.03 -25.38
CA GLU A 121 7.69 26.37 -24.70
C GLU A 121 7.90 27.89 -24.77
N GLY A 122 8.85 28.43 -24.00
CA GLY A 122 9.25 29.83 -24.14
C GLY A 122 8.22 30.82 -23.56
N ILE A 123 7.83 31.83 -24.34
CA ILE A 123 6.97 32.92 -23.83
C ILE A 123 5.52 32.44 -23.67
N GLU A 124 5.02 31.64 -24.60
CA GLU A 124 3.65 31.11 -24.55
C GLU A 124 3.47 30.13 -23.38
N ALA A 125 4.49 29.34 -23.07
CA ALA A 125 4.51 28.52 -21.87
C ALA A 125 4.43 29.36 -20.59
N LYS A 126 5.15 30.48 -20.52
CA LYS A 126 5.09 31.39 -19.35
C LYS A 126 3.70 31.98 -19.17
N ASP A 127 3.03 32.37 -20.25
CA ASP A 127 1.67 32.89 -20.19
C ASP A 127 0.67 31.83 -19.67
N ALA A 128 0.77 30.60 -20.17
CA ALA A 128 -0.06 29.48 -19.69
C ALA A 128 0.22 29.13 -18.22
N ILE A 129 1.49 29.13 -17.80
CA ILE A 129 1.89 28.92 -16.40
C ILE A 129 1.32 30.03 -15.51
N SER A 130 1.44 31.30 -15.93
CA SER A 130 0.91 32.45 -15.20
C SER A 130 -0.61 32.35 -15.04
N GLN A 131 -1.33 31.93 -16.10
CA GLN A 131 -2.77 31.72 -16.03
C GLN A 131 -3.15 30.60 -15.05
N TYR A 132 -2.42 29.49 -15.05
CA TYR A 132 -2.60 28.40 -14.08
C TYR A 132 -2.37 28.91 -12.64
N GLU A 133 -1.29 29.66 -12.41
CA GLU A 133 -0.99 30.22 -11.09
C GLU A 133 -2.05 31.22 -10.63
N GLN A 134 -2.62 32.01 -11.54
CA GLN A 134 -3.71 32.92 -11.23
C GLN A 134 -4.94 32.14 -10.74
N TRP A 135 -5.29 31.03 -11.40
CA TRP A 135 -6.36 30.15 -10.93
C TRP A 135 -6.02 29.56 -9.56
N TRP A 136 -4.81 29.00 -9.44
CA TRP A 136 -4.33 28.35 -8.23
C TRP A 136 -4.34 29.27 -6.99
N LYS A 137 -3.87 30.51 -7.15
CA LYS A 137 -3.71 31.46 -6.04
C LYS A 137 -5.03 32.17 -5.71
N ASN A 138 -5.79 32.58 -6.73
CA ASN A 138 -6.85 33.57 -6.56
C ASN A 138 -8.27 33.03 -6.79
N LYS A 139 -8.43 31.83 -7.36
CA LYS A 139 -9.74 31.27 -7.73
C LYS A 139 -10.01 29.91 -7.10
N ALA A 140 -8.97 29.11 -6.91
CA ALA A 140 -9.09 27.73 -6.43
C ALA A 140 -9.02 27.65 -4.90
N GLU A 141 -9.83 26.79 -4.33
CA GLU A 141 -9.93 26.53 -2.90
C GLU A 141 -9.04 25.34 -2.50
N THR A 142 -8.38 25.43 -1.35
CA THR A 142 -7.57 24.32 -0.83
C THR A 142 -8.46 23.14 -0.45
N VAL A 143 -8.12 21.94 -0.92
CA VAL A 143 -8.83 20.73 -0.54
C VAL A 143 -8.29 20.24 0.81
N THR A 144 -9.17 20.10 1.80
CA THR A 144 -8.82 19.60 3.14
C THR A 144 -8.80 18.08 3.19
N LEU A 145 -8.12 17.52 4.19
CA LEU A 145 -8.12 16.08 4.45
C LEU A 145 -9.55 15.55 4.72
N GLU A 146 -10.37 16.33 5.43
CA GLU A 146 -11.77 15.99 5.68
C GLU A 146 -12.58 15.92 4.38
N GLN A 147 -12.40 16.90 3.48
CA GLN A 147 -13.03 16.87 2.16
C GLN A 147 -12.61 15.62 1.39
N LEU A 148 -11.32 15.28 1.35
CA LEU A 148 -10.82 14.04 0.71
C LEU A 148 -11.45 12.78 1.33
N GLN A 149 -11.54 12.70 2.66
CA GLN A 149 -12.17 11.57 3.35
C GLN A 149 -13.65 11.43 2.99
N ASN A 150 -14.37 12.54 2.80
CA ASN A 150 -15.76 12.51 2.32
C ASN A 150 -15.88 11.99 0.87
N ILE A 151 -14.87 12.23 0.02
CA ILE A 151 -14.78 11.61 -1.32
C ILE A 151 -14.66 10.09 -1.20
N SER A 152 -13.88 9.58 -0.25
CA SER A 152 -13.71 8.14 -0.02
C SER A 152 -15.03 7.43 0.32
N ALA A 153 -15.91 8.09 1.08
CA ALA A 153 -17.20 7.54 1.50
C ALA A 153 -18.24 7.51 0.37
N SER A 154 -18.08 8.35 -0.64
CA SER A 154 -19.00 8.51 -1.77
C SER A 154 -18.54 7.77 -3.04
N CYS A 155 -17.25 7.46 -3.16
CA CYS A 155 -16.69 6.67 -4.25
C CYS A 155 -16.94 5.17 -4.04
N SER A 156 -17.99 4.64 -4.66
CA SER A 156 -18.11 3.20 -4.86
C SER A 156 -17.00 2.73 -5.80
N ILE A 157 -16.26 1.70 -5.36
CA ILE A 157 -14.95 1.20 -5.86
C ILE A 157 -14.92 0.74 -7.35
N SER A 158 -15.97 0.94 -8.15
CA SER A 158 -16.01 0.45 -9.53
C SER A 158 -15.52 1.48 -10.56
N GLU A 159 -14.25 1.34 -10.96
CA GLU A 159 -13.76 1.52 -12.34
C GLU A 159 -14.19 2.80 -13.09
N ILE A 160 -13.68 3.96 -12.69
CA ILE A 160 -13.77 5.20 -13.52
C ILE A 160 -13.08 5.00 -14.89
N ASP A 161 -12.11 4.08 -14.96
CA ASP A 161 -11.30 3.81 -16.14
C ASP A 161 -11.89 2.77 -17.12
N ASP A 162 -12.92 1.98 -16.75
CA ASP A 162 -13.38 0.84 -17.57
C ASP A 162 -14.90 0.75 -17.84
N LYS A 163 -15.69 1.77 -17.46
CA LYS A 163 -17.14 1.81 -17.81
C LYS A 163 -17.47 1.87 -19.30
N ASN A 164 -16.50 2.12 -20.17
CA ASN A 164 -16.73 2.24 -21.61
C ASN A 164 -16.16 1.03 -22.36
N GLU A 165 -17.01 0.35 -23.14
CA GLU A 165 -16.71 -0.75 -24.07
C GLU A 165 -15.83 -0.33 -25.28
N LEU A 166 -15.09 0.77 -25.16
CA LEU A 166 -14.22 1.25 -26.23
C LEU A 166 -12.95 0.39 -26.33
N PRO A 167 -12.52 0.03 -27.55
CA PRO A 167 -11.27 -0.70 -27.75
C PRO A 167 -10.07 0.16 -27.34
N ASN A 168 -8.98 -0.50 -26.92
CA ASN A 168 -7.71 0.19 -26.74
C ASN A 168 -7.12 0.54 -28.12
N LEU A 169 -6.85 1.82 -28.33
CA LEU A 169 -6.25 2.39 -29.55
C LEU A 169 -4.75 2.66 -29.37
N TRP A 170 -4.32 3.07 -28.16
CA TRP A 170 -2.91 3.36 -27.86
C TRP A 170 -2.44 2.67 -26.60
N ASN A 171 -1.12 2.48 -26.52
CA ASN A 171 -0.48 1.81 -25.42
C ASN A 171 -0.02 2.84 -24.40
N LEU A 172 -0.60 2.83 -23.20
CA LEU A 172 -0.01 3.60 -22.11
C LEU A 172 1.39 3.03 -21.82
N PRO A 173 2.40 3.89 -21.60
CA PRO A 173 3.71 3.46 -21.16
C PRO A 173 3.61 2.47 -19.99
N THR A 174 4.50 1.50 -19.98
CA THR A 174 4.73 0.71 -18.78
C THR A 174 5.09 1.68 -17.66
N ALA A 175 4.44 1.53 -16.49
CA ALA A 175 4.92 2.24 -15.31
C ALA A 175 6.41 1.92 -15.20
N SER A 176 7.25 2.97 -15.13
CA SER A 176 8.70 2.85 -15.08
C SER A 176 9.07 1.75 -14.10
N SER A 177 9.80 0.77 -14.59
CA SER A 177 10.19 -0.47 -13.95
C SER A 177 11.21 -0.26 -12.83
N GLN A 178 10.88 0.62 -11.87
CA GLN A 178 11.21 0.43 -10.47
C GLN A 178 10.05 -0.21 -9.70
N GLN A 179 8.97 -0.57 -10.39
CA GLN A 179 8.20 -1.74 -9.99
C GLN A 179 8.47 -2.81 -11.03
N SER A 180 9.28 -3.79 -10.66
CA SER A 180 9.25 -5.11 -11.26
C SER A 180 7.78 -5.55 -11.40
N ASN A 181 7.48 -6.42 -12.36
CA ASN A 181 6.22 -7.17 -12.37
C ASN A 181 6.14 -8.04 -11.10
N SER A 182 5.81 -7.41 -9.99
CA SER A 182 5.57 -7.99 -8.67
C SER A 182 4.17 -7.57 -8.27
N SER A 183 3.18 -7.88 -9.12
CA SER A 183 1.83 -8.06 -8.60
C SER A 183 1.92 -9.18 -7.56
N GLY A 184 2.10 -8.82 -6.29
CA GLY A 184 1.97 -9.75 -5.19
C GLY A 184 0.61 -10.42 -5.35
N THR A 185 0.62 -11.74 -5.53
CA THR A 185 -0.62 -12.53 -5.54
C THR A 185 -1.01 -12.80 -4.09
N GLY A 186 -2.26 -12.58 -3.72
CA GLY A 186 -2.76 -12.93 -2.38
C GLY A 186 -2.38 -11.92 -1.29
N LYS A 187 -1.88 -12.39 -0.14
CA LYS A 187 -1.72 -11.61 1.10
C LYS A 187 -0.70 -10.48 1.04
N LEU A 188 0.19 -10.50 0.05
CA LEU A 188 1.17 -9.43 -0.14
C LEU A 188 0.52 -8.17 -0.71
N LYS A 189 -0.57 -8.31 -1.47
CA LYS A 189 -1.26 -7.18 -2.11
C LYS A 189 -1.97 -6.28 -1.10
N ASP A 190 -2.59 -6.88 -0.08
CA ASP A 190 -3.37 -6.17 0.94
C ASP A 190 -2.59 -5.93 2.23
N TYR A 191 -1.26 -6.12 2.25
CA TYR A 191 -0.49 -6.06 3.49
C TYR A 191 -0.53 -4.68 4.15
N GLU A 192 -0.46 -3.58 3.39
CA GLU A 192 -0.64 -2.22 3.93
C GLU A 192 -2.03 -2.01 4.54
N TYR A 193 -3.08 -2.52 3.88
CA TYR A 193 -4.44 -2.45 4.41
C TYR A 193 -4.56 -3.27 5.71
N PHE A 194 -3.96 -4.46 5.74
CA PHE A 194 -3.86 -5.28 6.94
C PHE A 194 -3.16 -4.53 8.08
N ILE A 195 -2.02 -3.88 7.82
CA ILE A 195 -1.30 -3.05 8.81
C ILE A 195 -2.22 -1.93 9.32
N SER A 196 -2.97 -1.26 8.45
CA SER A 196 -3.91 -0.21 8.85
C SER A 196 -5.02 -0.75 9.77
N CYS A 197 -5.62 -1.90 9.44
CA CYS A 197 -6.63 -2.54 10.29
C CYS A 197 -6.05 -2.99 11.63
N TYR A 198 -4.84 -3.56 11.62
CA TYR A 198 -4.15 -3.99 12.84
C TYR A 198 -3.81 -2.81 13.74
N LYS A 199 -3.36 -1.69 13.17
CA LYS A 199 -3.07 -0.46 13.89
C LYS A 199 -4.32 0.14 14.54
N ASP A 200 -5.47 0.13 13.84
CA ASP A 200 -6.75 0.54 14.42
C ASP A 200 -7.13 -0.36 15.62
N LEU A 201 -7.03 -1.68 15.46
CA LEU A 201 -7.26 -2.64 16.55
C LEU A 201 -6.32 -2.36 17.74
N ALA A 202 -5.02 -2.20 17.49
CA ALA A 202 -4.01 -1.95 18.52
C ALA A 202 -4.26 -0.64 19.27
N ASN A 203 -4.64 0.43 18.57
CA ASN A 203 -5.00 1.70 19.20
C ASN A 203 -6.23 1.58 20.11
N ILE A 204 -7.27 0.87 19.64
CA ILE A 204 -8.45 0.61 20.47
C ILE A 204 -8.07 -0.24 21.69
N TYR A 205 -7.27 -1.28 21.49
CA TYR A 205 -6.79 -2.13 22.58
C TYR A 205 -6.01 -1.32 23.63
N ALA A 206 -4.99 -0.56 23.23
CA ALA A 206 -4.16 0.26 24.10
C ALA A 206 -4.95 1.33 24.87
N SER A 207 -6.02 1.87 24.28
CA SER A 207 -6.93 2.80 24.96
C SER A 207 -7.72 2.17 26.11
N ASN A 208 -7.80 0.83 26.14
CA ASN A 208 -8.45 0.08 27.22
C ASN A 208 -7.46 -0.47 28.22
N GLN A 209 -6.33 -1.03 27.76
CA GLN A 209 -5.31 -1.62 28.61
C GLN A 209 -3.98 -1.83 27.85
N ILE A 210 -2.90 -1.92 28.63
CA ILE A 210 -1.62 -2.53 28.27
C ILE A 210 -1.26 -3.41 29.47
N ILE A 211 -1.01 -4.70 29.24
CA ILE A 211 -0.75 -5.69 30.30
C ILE A 211 0.76 -5.76 30.58
N THR A 212 1.56 -5.78 29.52
CA THR A 212 3.00 -6.02 29.54
C THR A 212 3.70 -4.87 28.80
N PRO A 213 4.00 -3.75 29.47
CA PRO A 213 4.55 -2.56 28.80
C PRO A 213 5.98 -2.74 28.28
N ASP A 214 6.65 -3.82 28.68
CA ASP A 214 7.98 -4.23 28.24
C ASP A 214 7.98 -5.03 26.92
N ILE A 215 6.80 -5.46 26.44
CA ILE A 215 6.67 -6.08 25.12
C ILE A 215 6.07 -5.10 24.10
N PRO A 216 6.48 -5.17 22.82
CA PRO A 216 5.86 -4.39 21.74
C PRO A 216 4.35 -4.55 21.70
N LEU A 217 3.61 -3.45 21.53
CA LEU A 217 2.14 -3.45 21.53
C LEU A 217 1.56 -4.44 20.50
N TYR A 218 2.19 -4.58 19.33
CA TYR A 218 1.73 -5.52 18.31
C TYR A 218 1.85 -6.98 18.72
N PHE A 219 2.80 -7.34 19.58
CA PHE A 219 2.89 -8.69 20.17
C PHE A 219 1.83 -8.93 21.23
N GLU A 220 1.54 -7.94 22.07
CA GLU A 220 0.44 -8.07 23.04
C GLU A 220 -0.91 -8.24 22.32
N VAL A 221 -1.14 -7.47 21.26
CA VAL A 221 -2.33 -7.60 20.41
C VAL A 221 -2.34 -8.94 19.65
N ASP A 222 -1.19 -9.42 19.17
CA ASP A 222 -1.10 -10.74 18.53
C ASP A 222 -1.48 -11.85 19.52
N GLY A 223 -1.05 -11.74 20.77
CA GLY A 223 -1.45 -12.62 21.86
C GLY A 223 -2.96 -12.59 22.12
N LEU A 224 -3.61 -11.42 22.07
CA LEU A 224 -5.08 -11.34 22.11
C LEU A 224 -5.73 -12.08 20.92
N LEU A 225 -5.20 -11.89 19.71
CA LEU A 225 -5.75 -12.55 18.52
C LEU A 225 -5.56 -14.07 18.58
N ASP A 226 -4.43 -14.53 19.11
CA ASP A 226 -4.13 -15.93 19.37
C ASP A 226 -5.07 -16.52 20.44
N TYR A 227 -5.30 -15.77 21.53
CA TYR A 227 -6.27 -16.12 22.56
C TYR A 227 -7.67 -16.34 22.02
N LEU A 228 -8.15 -15.43 21.16
CA LEU A 228 -9.45 -15.55 20.51
C LEU A 228 -9.55 -16.75 19.56
N PHE A 229 -8.42 -17.28 19.10
CA PHE A 229 -8.36 -18.36 18.14
C PHE A 229 -8.28 -19.74 18.80
N HIS A 230 -7.55 -19.84 19.90
CA HIS A 230 -7.23 -21.10 20.58
C HIS A 230 -7.92 -21.32 21.93
N HIS A 231 -8.40 -20.26 22.57
CA HIS A 231 -8.93 -20.34 23.94
C HIS A 231 -10.40 -19.93 24.01
N GLU A 232 -11.00 -20.18 25.17
CA GLU A 232 -12.45 -20.03 25.42
C GLU A 232 -13.28 -20.86 24.41
N GLU A 233 -14.42 -20.34 23.97
CA GLU A 233 -15.25 -20.89 22.89
C GLU A 233 -14.63 -20.68 21.49
N MET A 234 -13.36 -20.26 21.40
CA MET A 234 -12.62 -20.02 20.16
C MET A 234 -13.39 -19.11 19.17
N PRO A 235 -13.84 -17.92 19.61
CA PRO A 235 -14.83 -17.12 18.89
C PRO A 235 -14.37 -16.65 17.50
N SER A 236 -13.04 -16.55 17.28
CA SER A 236 -12.48 -16.18 15.98
C SER A 236 -12.18 -17.36 15.07
N ASN A 237 -12.12 -18.60 15.57
CA ASN A 237 -11.69 -19.77 14.80
C ASN A 237 -12.55 -20.02 13.56
N ALA A 238 -13.86 -19.77 13.65
CA ALA A 238 -14.80 -19.88 12.53
C ALA A 238 -14.55 -18.90 11.37
N TYR A 239 -13.64 -17.94 11.52
CA TYR A 239 -13.23 -16.99 10.47
C TYR A 239 -11.94 -17.42 9.78
N ARG A 240 -11.34 -18.55 10.16
CA ARG A 240 -10.19 -19.14 9.44
C ARG A 240 -10.61 -19.62 8.06
N ARG A 241 -9.65 -19.69 7.14
CA ARG A 241 -9.86 -20.35 5.85
C ARG A 241 -9.79 -21.85 6.05
N ASP A 242 -10.94 -22.50 5.94
CA ASP A 242 -11.05 -23.95 5.84
C ASP A 242 -11.27 -24.31 4.36
N LYS A 243 -10.59 -25.35 3.86
CA LYS A 243 -10.78 -25.81 2.48
C LYS A 243 -12.16 -26.45 2.28
N ASN A 244 -12.82 -26.85 3.37
CA ASN A 244 -14.08 -27.60 3.35
C ASN A 244 -15.28 -26.80 3.89
N LEU A 245 -15.10 -25.55 4.33
CA LEU A 245 -16.18 -24.69 4.81
C LEU A 245 -16.24 -23.38 4.02
N ASN A 246 -17.46 -22.89 3.77
CA ASN A 246 -17.66 -21.59 3.16
C ASN A 246 -17.00 -20.50 4.03
N LEU A 247 -16.18 -19.67 3.39
CA LEU A 247 -15.47 -18.59 4.07
C LEU A 247 -16.46 -17.65 4.76
N LYS A 248 -16.42 -17.62 6.09
CA LYS A 248 -17.31 -16.73 6.85
C LYS A 248 -16.94 -15.28 6.53
N LYS A 249 -17.94 -14.47 6.15
CA LYS A 249 -17.77 -13.02 5.99
C LYS A 249 -17.35 -12.40 7.33
N PRO A 250 -16.58 -11.31 7.33
CA PRO A 250 -16.25 -10.59 8.57
C PRO A 250 -17.54 -10.19 9.32
N ARG A 251 -17.43 -10.02 10.64
CA ARG A 251 -18.58 -9.53 11.42
C ARG A 251 -18.97 -8.13 10.96
N ASN A 252 -20.26 -7.90 10.76
CA ASN A 252 -20.76 -6.55 10.52
C ASN A 252 -20.91 -5.82 11.87
N LEU A 253 -19.93 -5.00 12.22
CA LEU A 253 -19.89 -4.23 13.47
C LEU A 253 -19.80 -2.74 13.17
N THR A 254 -20.64 -1.95 13.84
CA THR A 254 -20.44 -0.50 13.90
C THR A 254 -19.17 -0.19 14.70
N THR A 255 -18.58 0.99 14.51
CA THR A 255 -17.38 1.43 15.25
C THR A 255 -17.58 1.32 16.76
N LEU A 256 -18.76 1.68 17.27
CA LEU A 256 -19.08 1.59 18.70
C LEU A 256 -19.14 0.14 19.18
N ASN A 257 -19.77 -0.75 18.42
CA ASN A 257 -19.85 -2.17 18.78
C ASN A 257 -18.49 -2.86 18.69
N ARG A 258 -17.65 -2.50 17.71
CA ARG A 258 -16.27 -2.98 17.63
C ARG A 258 -15.46 -2.61 18.87
N LYS A 259 -15.51 -1.33 19.30
CA LYS A 259 -14.83 -0.88 20.53
C LYS A 259 -15.29 -1.64 21.77
N ARG A 260 -16.61 -1.89 21.91
CA ARG A 260 -17.18 -2.68 23.01
C ARG A 260 -16.69 -4.13 23.00
N GLU A 261 -16.67 -4.76 21.84
CA GLU A 261 -16.19 -6.13 21.68
C GLU A 261 -14.70 -6.25 21.99
N ILE A 262 -13.87 -5.35 21.46
CA ILE A 262 -12.43 -5.33 21.76
C ILE A 262 -12.21 -5.18 23.27
N LYS A 263 -12.91 -4.24 23.93
CA LYS A 263 -12.82 -4.07 25.39
C LYS A 263 -13.21 -5.34 26.16
N LYS A 264 -14.31 -5.99 25.78
CA LYS A 264 -14.78 -7.23 26.39
C LYS A 264 -13.71 -8.32 26.36
N TYR A 265 -13.09 -8.53 25.20
CA TYR A 265 -12.09 -9.60 25.04
C TYR A 265 -10.71 -9.20 25.57
N ALA A 266 -10.36 -7.91 25.59
CA ALA A 266 -9.16 -7.43 26.25
C ALA A 266 -9.15 -7.79 27.74
N ILE A 267 -10.28 -7.59 28.45
CA ILE A 267 -10.41 -7.96 29.87
C ILE A 267 -10.20 -9.47 30.07
N LYS A 268 -10.82 -10.30 29.22
CA LYS A 268 -10.67 -11.76 29.28
C LYS A 268 -9.23 -12.21 29.01
N TYR A 269 -8.60 -11.63 28.00
CA TYR A 269 -7.21 -11.88 27.67
C TYR A 269 -6.27 -11.49 28.80
N LYS A 270 -6.51 -10.34 29.45
CA LYS A 270 -5.77 -9.93 30.64
C LYS A 270 -5.82 -10.98 31.76
N GLN A 271 -7.01 -11.50 32.08
CA GLN A 271 -7.17 -12.56 33.07
C GLN A 271 -6.42 -13.83 32.65
N TRP A 272 -6.42 -14.17 31.37
CA TRP A 272 -5.69 -15.32 30.85
C TRP A 272 -4.17 -15.16 31.02
N VAL A 273 -3.61 -13.99 30.73
CA VAL A 273 -2.19 -13.68 30.98
C VAL A 273 -1.86 -13.71 32.47
N GLU A 274 -2.69 -13.09 33.32
CA GLU A 274 -2.52 -13.06 34.79
C GLU A 274 -2.57 -14.46 35.43
N ASN A 275 -3.19 -15.44 34.77
CA ASN A 275 -3.18 -16.85 35.18
C ASN A 275 -1.88 -17.59 34.82
N GLY A 276 -0.83 -16.89 34.40
CA GLY A 276 0.51 -17.43 34.15
C GLY A 276 0.75 -17.90 32.71
N ASN A 277 -0.08 -17.47 31.75
CA ASN A 277 0.17 -17.78 30.34
C ASN A 277 1.20 -16.81 29.75
N ASP A 278 2.33 -17.35 29.32
CA ASP A 278 3.46 -16.55 28.84
C ASP A 278 3.31 -16.10 27.38
N ILE A 279 3.62 -14.82 27.16
CA ILE A 279 3.68 -14.20 25.85
C ILE A 279 5.08 -13.64 25.52
N HIS A 280 6.04 -13.69 26.46
CA HIS A 280 7.39 -13.16 26.32
C HIS A 280 8.26 -13.99 25.37
N TRP A 281 7.88 -15.22 25.05
CA TRP A 281 8.58 -16.01 24.02
C TRP A 281 8.71 -15.26 22.67
N ARG A 282 7.81 -14.31 22.37
CA ARG A 282 7.91 -13.45 21.18
C ARG A 282 9.12 -12.51 21.24
N LEU A 283 9.46 -12.00 22.43
CA LEU A 283 10.68 -11.22 22.64
C LEU A 283 11.92 -12.09 22.44
N THR A 284 11.97 -13.27 23.07
CA THR A 284 13.12 -14.18 22.91
C THR A 284 13.38 -14.52 21.44
N ARG A 285 12.33 -14.74 20.65
CA ARG A 285 12.48 -14.97 19.20
C ARG A 285 12.91 -13.72 18.43
N THR A 286 12.45 -12.55 18.84
CA THR A 286 12.86 -11.26 18.25
C THR A 286 14.35 -11.02 18.48
N GLU A 287 14.82 -11.20 19.72
CA GLU A 287 16.22 -11.03 20.09
C GLU A 287 17.12 -11.96 19.27
N LEU A 288 16.78 -13.25 19.20
CA LEU A 288 17.50 -14.23 18.38
C LEU A 288 17.52 -13.84 16.89
N LEU A 289 16.37 -13.43 16.34
CA LEU A 289 16.28 -13.02 14.94
C LEU A 289 17.10 -11.75 14.66
N GLN A 290 17.05 -10.77 15.54
CA GLN A 290 17.81 -9.53 15.39
C GLN A 290 19.31 -9.75 15.50
N GLU A 291 19.75 -10.68 16.36
CA GLU A 291 21.14 -11.11 16.47
C GLU A 291 21.61 -11.81 15.19
N LEU A 292 20.92 -12.88 14.77
CA LEU A 292 21.32 -13.66 13.60
C LEU A 292 21.22 -12.87 12.29
N LEU A 293 20.22 -12.02 12.17
CA LEU A 293 19.95 -11.28 10.92
C LEU A 293 20.56 -9.89 10.91
N ALA A 294 21.40 -9.51 11.89
CA ALA A 294 22.08 -8.22 11.95
C ALA A 294 22.87 -7.93 10.64
N PRO A 295 23.08 -6.64 10.27
CA PRO A 295 23.56 -6.27 8.93
C PRO A 295 24.90 -6.93 8.51
N HIS A 296 25.77 -7.23 9.47
CA HIS A 296 27.07 -7.86 9.24
C HIS A 296 27.04 -9.39 9.43
N GLU A 297 26.07 -9.91 10.18
CA GLU A 297 25.95 -11.33 10.52
C GLU A 297 25.17 -12.11 9.46
N ILE A 298 24.12 -11.50 8.90
CA ILE A 298 23.19 -12.14 7.96
C ILE A 298 23.89 -12.77 6.74
N ARG A 299 25.04 -12.24 6.32
CA ARG A 299 25.79 -12.72 5.15
C ARG A 299 26.64 -13.97 5.42
N ASN A 300 26.76 -14.38 6.68
CA ASN A 300 27.64 -15.45 7.11
C ASN A 300 26.91 -16.59 7.84
N LEU A 301 25.57 -16.63 7.76
CA LEU A 301 24.80 -17.65 8.45
C LEU A 301 25.05 -19.06 7.91
N SER A 302 25.22 -19.99 8.83
CA SER A 302 25.22 -21.43 8.56
C SER A 302 23.81 -21.99 8.37
N TRP A 303 23.70 -23.20 7.85
CA TRP A 303 22.43 -23.92 7.75
C TRP A 303 21.74 -24.14 9.10
N ASP A 304 22.51 -24.27 10.18
CA ASP A 304 21.95 -24.44 11.53
C ASP A 304 21.34 -23.13 12.02
N GLN A 305 21.99 -21.99 11.78
CA GLN A 305 21.43 -20.68 12.09
C GLN A 305 20.22 -20.32 11.20
N ILE A 306 20.22 -20.71 9.92
CA ILE A 306 19.03 -20.61 9.06
C ILE A 306 17.86 -21.40 9.66
N ARG A 307 18.14 -22.58 10.25
CA ARG A 307 17.13 -23.40 10.92
C ARG A 307 16.56 -22.69 12.16
N GLU A 308 17.42 -22.05 12.95
CA GLU A 308 17.00 -21.24 14.11
C GLU A 308 16.10 -20.08 13.70
N VAL A 309 16.47 -19.33 12.64
CA VAL A 309 15.65 -18.24 12.08
C VAL A 309 14.24 -18.72 11.70
N ILE A 310 14.12 -19.83 10.95
CA ILE A 310 12.81 -20.33 10.53
C ILE A 310 12.04 -20.98 11.68
N ASP A 311 12.70 -21.47 12.74
CA ASP A 311 12.07 -21.95 13.97
C ASP A 311 11.40 -20.83 14.78
N CYS A 312 11.83 -19.59 14.59
CA CYS A 312 11.13 -18.45 15.16
C CYS A 312 9.76 -18.19 14.49
N LEU A 313 9.54 -18.66 13.26
CA LEU A 313 8.32 -18.37 12.49
C LEU A 313 7.19 -19.35 12.84
N ASN A 314 6.07 -18.84 13.33
CA ASN A 314 4.89 -19.65 13.71
C ASN A 314 4.36 -20.48 12.54
N CYS A 315 4.35 -19.90 11.33
CA CYS A 315 3.88 -20.58 10.13
C CYS A 315 4.74 -21.78 9.73
N MET A 316 6.05 -21.75 10.02
CA MET A 316 6.98 -22.86 9.72
C MET A 316 6.84 -24.00 10.73
N ASN A 317 6.54 -23.68 11.99
CA ASN A 317 6.23 -24.67 13.03
C ASN A 317 4.86 -25.33 12.82
N SER A 318 3.89 -24.59 12.28
CA SER A 318 2.55 -25.11 11.98
C SER A 318 2.56 -26.13 10.82
N PHE A 319 3.55 -26.04 9.93
CA PHE A 319 3.72 -26.96 8.79
C PHE A 319 5.17 -27.46 8.71
N PRO A 320 5.59 -28.41 9.57
CA PRO A 320 6.99 -28.88 9.64
C PRO A 320 7.54 -29.41 8.30
N ILE A 321 6.66 -29.91 7.42
CA ILE A 321 7.05 -30.33 6.08
C ILE A 321 7.55 -29.17 5.21
N ASN A 322 7.01 -27.96 5.37
CA ASN A 322 7.47 -26.78 4.65
C ASN A 322 8.85 -26.34 5.12
N LYS A 323 9.13 -26.47 6.43
CA LYS A 323 10.48 -26.24 6.97
C LYS A 323 11.52 -27.15 6.31
N THR A 324 11.24 -28.45 6.26
CA THR A 324 12.13 -29.44 5.62
C THR A 324 12.31 -29.14 4.13
N LYS A 325 11.21 -28.82 3.43
CA LYS A 325 11.26 -28.50 2.01
C LYS A 325 11.99 -27.18 1.73
N PHE A 326 11.81 -26.16 2.55
CA PHE A 326 12.54 -24.90 2.44
C PHE A 326 14.04 -25.13 2.53
N LEU A 327 14.51 -25.86 3.54
CA LEU A 327 15.94 -26.16 3.72
C LEU A 327 16.52 -26.98 2.55
N ASN A 328 15.75 -27.92 1.99
CA ASN A 328 16.25 -28.82 0.94
C ASN A 328 16.15 -28.26 -0.49
N ASN A 329 15.39 -27.18 -0.72
CA ASN A 329 15.09 -26.69 -2.07
C ASN A 329 15.56 -25.26 -2.33
N ASN A 330 16.34 -24.67 -1.42
CA ASN A 330 16.92 -23.34 -1.60
C ASN A 330 18.44 -23.40 -1.47
N ASP A 331 19.11 -22.48 -2.17
CA ASP A 331 20.55 -22.26 -1.99
C ASP A 331 20.80 -21.33 -0.81
N LEU A 332 21.85 -21.61 -0.04
CA LEU A 332 22.21 -20.82 1.15
C LEU A 332 22.41 -19.35 0.78
N ASN A 333 23.19 -19.04 -0.26
CA ASN A 333 23.48 -17.65 -0.62
C ASN A 333 22.22 -16.90 -1.08
N ILE A 334 21.32 -17.59 -1.81
CA ILE A 334 20.04 -17.01 -2.23
C ILE A 334 19.17 -16.67 -1.01
N ILE A 335 19.16 -17.50 0.04
CA ILE A 335 18.47 -17.20 1.30
C ILE A 335 19.04 -15.93 1.93
N LEU A 336 20.37 -15.86 2.10
CA LEU A 336 21.02 -14.73 2.76
C LEU A 336 20.79 -13.42 1.99
N GLU A 337 20.93 -13.45 0.67
CA GLU A 337 20.65 -12.30 -0.19
C GLU A 337 19.18 -11.87 -0.11
N SER A 338 18.25 -12.83 -0.19
CA SER A 338 16.82 -12.56 -0.16
C SER A 338 16.36 -11.99 1.19
N TRP A 339 16.85 -12.53 2.30
CA TRP A 339 16.54 -12.00 3.64
C TRP A 339 17.23 -10.66 3.89
N SER A 340 18.49 -10.48 3.46
CA SER A 340 19.18 -9.19 3.54
C SER A 340 18.44 -8.11 2.76
N ASN A 341 17.97 -8.41 1.55
CA ASN A 341 17.15 -7.48 0.79
C ASN A 341 15.80 -7.24 1.49
N LEU A 342 15.14 -8.30 1.96
CA LEU A 342 13.85 -8.19 2.65
C LEU A 342 13.89 -7.31 3.89
N ILE A 343 15.00 -7.30 4.63
CA ILE A 343 15.14 -6.53 5.87
C ILE A 343 15.72 -5.13 5.59
N TYR A 344 16.81 -5.05 4.83
CA TYR A 344 17.62 -3.83 4.68
C TYR A 344 17.56 -3.17 3.30
N GLY A 345 16.89 -3.77 2.33
CA GLY A 345 16.78 -3.22 0.98
C GLY A 345 16.14 -1.84 0.97
N SER A 346 16.59 -0.98 0.06
CA SER A 346 16.11 0.40 -0.08
C SER A 346 14.79 0.53 -0.83
N ASP A 347 14.36 -0.52 -1.53
CA ASP A 347 13.11 -0.52 -2.27
C ASP A 347 11.89 -0.55 -1.35
N ASP A 348 10.72 -0.24 -1.90
CA ASP A 348 9.45 -0.37 -1.20
C ASP A 348 9.28 -1.78 -0.60
N LEU A 349 8.73 -1.86 0.62
CA LEU A 349 8.61 -3.12 1.34
C LEU A 349 7.87 -4.19 0.52
N LYS A 350 6.80 -3.83 -0.20
CA LYS A 350 6.06 -4.82 -1.02
C LYS A 350 6.92 -5.38 -2.14
N ILE A 351 7.77 -4.56 -2.75
CA ILE A 351 8.70 -5.02 -3.79
C ILE A 351 9.65 -6.06 -3.19
N ARG A 352 10.28 -5.72 -2.05
CA ARG A 352 11.20 -6.60 -1.33
C ARG A 352 10.55 -7.92 -0.90
N MET A 353 9.30 -7.85 -0.42
CA MET A 353 8.50 -9.04 -0.07
C MET A 353 8.22 -9.93 -1.29
N VAL A 354 7.84 -9.35 -2.43
CA VAL A 354 7.55 -10.15 -3.63
C VAL A 354 8.83 -10.74 -4.23
N ASP A 355 9.93 -10.01 -4.22
CA ASP A 355 11.21 -10.51 -4.72
C ASP A 355 11.71 -11.67 -3.84
N CYS A 356 11.59 -11.54 -2.50
CA CYS A 356 11.84 -12.65 -1.58
C CYS A 356 10.94 -13.87 -1.87
N LYS A 357 9.63 -13.65 -2.08
CA LYS A 357 8.70 -14.73 -2.44
C LYS A 357 9.06 -15.46 -3.74
N LYS A 358 9.56 -14.72 -4.73
CA LYS A 358 9.96 -15.30 -6.02
C LYS A 358 11.27 -16.08 -5.90
N ALA A 359 12.20 -15.58 -5.08
CA ALA A 359 13.51 -16.18 -4.90
C ALA A 359 13.46 -17.45 -4.05
N LEU A 360 12.60 -17.49 -3.02
CA LEU A 360 12.61 -18.54 -2.00
C LEU A 360 11.44 -19.53 -2.13
N ILE A 361 11.78 -20.79 -2.43
CA ILE A 361 10.81 -21.88 -2.56
C ILE A 361 10.36 -22.33 -1.17
N TYR A 362 9.05 -22.53 -0.98
CA TYR A 362 8.43 -22.90 0.31
C TYR A 362 8.57 -21.84 1.42
N PHE A 363 9.00 -20.61 1.09
CA PHE A 363 8.97 -19.45 1.98
C PHE A 363 7.80 -18.53 1.60
N GLY A 364 6.60 -18.89 2.06
CA GLY A 364 5.36 -18.26 1.61
C GLY A 364 5.08 -16.88 2.23
N ASP A 365 3.94 -16.28 1.85
CA ASP A 365 3.51 -14.94 2.29
C ASP A 365 3.58 -14.76 3.82
N SER A 366 3.10 -15.77 4.57
CA SER A 366 3.14 -15.73 6.04
C SER A 366 4.56 -15.80 6.59
N SER A 367 5.47 -16.56 5.98
CA SER A 367 6.88 -16.62 6.43
C SER A 367 7.58 -15.28 6.25
N ILE A 368 7.33 -14.63 5.12
CA ILE A 368 7.86 -13.29 4.80
C ILE A 368 7.32 -12.24 5.78
N GLN A 369 6.01 -12.24 6.01
CA GLN A 369 5.35 -11.28 6.91
C GLN A 369 5.73 -11.51 8.37
N GLU A 370 5.86 -12.76 8.82
CA GLU A 370 6.33 -13.10 10.16
C GLU A 370 7.80 -12.73 10.37
N LEU A 371 8.67 -12.97 9.38
CA LEU A 371 10.08 -12.60 9.49
C LEU A 371 10.25 -11.09 9.70
N ILE A 372 9.55 -10.28 8.90
CA ILE A 372 9.56 -8.82 9.04
C ILE A 372 8.98 -8.39 10.39
N ALA A 373 7.87 -9.01 10.83
CA ALA A 373 7.21 -8.67 12.08
C ALA A 373 8.07 -9.00 13.30
N PHE A 374 8.71 -10.18 13.34
CA PHE A 374 9.60 -10.52 14.44
C PHE A 374 10.90 -9.72 14.40
N TYR A 375 11.41 -9.34 13.24
CA TYR A 375 12.62 -8.51 13.17
C TYR A 375 12.34 -7.04 13.58
N ASN A 376 11.17 -6.50 13.23
CA ASN A 376 10.76 -5.10 13.48
C ASN A 376 9.37 -5.01 14.16
N PRO A 377 9.21 -5.47 15.41
CA PRO A 377 7.90 -5.68 16.02
C PRO A 377 7.14 -4.40 16.38
N GLU A 378 7.82 -3.27 16.50
CA GLU A 378 7.20 -1.95 16.70
C GLU A 378 6.55 -1.41 15.42
N THR A 379 6.97 -1.90 14.25
CA THR A 379 6.56 -1.37 12.95
C THR A 379 5.59 -2.29 12.24
N TYR A 380 5.79 -3.60 12.33
CA TYR A 380 5.04 -4.57 11.54
C TYR A 380 4.38 -5.64 12.41
N PRO A 381 3.06 -5.85 12.27
CA PRO A 381 2.34 -6.88 12.99
C PRO A 381 2.53 -8.28 12.38
N ILE A 382 2.45 -9.31 13.23
CA ILE A 382 2.45 -10.72 12.83
C ILE A 382 1.19 -11.02 12.00
N ARG A 383 1.36 -11.56 10.79
CA ARG A 383 0.26 -11.97 9.92
C ARG A 383 0.24 -13.47 9.64
N ASN A 384 -0.76 -14.14 10.22
CA ASN A 384 -1.05 -15.55 9.99
C ASN A 384 -2.57 -15.81 10.00
N SER A 385 -2.96 -17.09 10.05
CA SER A 385 -4.38 -17.46 10.10
C SER A 385 -5.09 -16.91 11.34
N ASN A 386 -4.41 -16.85 12.48
CA ASN A 386 -5.00 -16.47 13.75
C ASN A 386 -5.29 -14.97 13.74
N SER A 387 -4.30 -14.16 13.34
CA SER A 387 -4.51 -12.71 13.23
C SER A 387 -5.52 -12.32 12.15
N ASN A 388 -5.53 -13.00 10.99
CA ASN A 388 -6.56 -12.80 9.97
C ASN A 388 -7.97 -13.11 10.51
N ALA A 389 -8.14 -14.23 11.21
CA ALA A 389 -9.41 -14.66 11.76
C ALA A 389 -9.90 -13.73 12.88
N GLY A 390 -9.00 -13.31 13.77
CA GLY A 390 -9.28 -12.38 14.85
C GLY A 390 -9.67 -10.99 14.36
N LEU A 391 -9.00 -10.44 13.35
CA LEU A 391 -9.40 -9.18 12.71
C LEU A 391 -10.79 -9.28 12.08
N ARG A 392 -11.09 -10.37 11.38
CA ARG A 392 -12.43 -10.60 10.78
C ARG A 392 -13.52 -10.78 11.83
N PHE A 393 -13.18 -11.37 12.98
CA PHE A 393 -14.05 -11.43 14.15
C PHE A 393 -14.36 -10.03 14.71
N PHE A 394 -13.40 -9.11 14.70
CA PHE A 394 -13.65 -7.70 15.04
C PHE A 394 -14.22 -6.86 13.87
N GLY A 395 -14.57 -7.51 12.75
CA GLY A 395 -15.27 -6.87 11.63
C GLY A 395 -14.38 -6.03 10.73
N TYR A 396 -13.08 -6.36 10.64
CA TYR A 396 -12.20 -5.86 9.59
C TYR A 396 -12.25 -6.80 8.37
N ASP A 397 -12.23 -6.26 7.15
CA ASP A 397 -12.30 -7.06 5.91
C ASP A 397 -10.92 -7.36 5.33
N VAL A 398 -10.08 -8.02 6.12
CA VAL A 398 -8.75 -8.46 5.68
C VAL A 398 -8.83 -9.77 4.90
N SER A 399 -7.93 -9.96 3.92
CA SER A 399 -7.88 -11.21 3.14
C SER A 399 -7.28 -12.38 3.93
N ILE A 400 -7.66 -13.61 3.57
CA ILE A 400 -7.30 -14.85 4.30
C ILE A 400 -6.28 -15.74 3.59
#